data_AF-A0A8S0SGM4-F1
#
_entry.id   AF-A0A8S0SGM4-F1
#
_cell.length_a   1.000
_cell.length_b   1.000
_cell.length_c   1.000
_cell.angle_alpha   90.00
_cell.angle_beta   90.00
_cell.angle_gamma   90.00
#
_symmetry.space_group_name_H-M   'P 1'
#
loop_
_entity.id
_entity.type
_entity.pdbx_description
1 polymer ?
#
loop_
_entity_poly.entity_id
_entity_poly.type
_entity_poly.pdbx_seq_one_letter_code
_entity_poly.pdbx_strand_id
1 'polypeptide(L)'
;MLIPEAYEVKNALQVKMKNGYQDETFSGIPVFELSNLSLCDHYLRLTDEGCLNQRRPVFFKKEDLEKSYVKARAASHGEKSKLIDIEAHIKVFALEDIIQSMKDNSTSEWNNVFFAYPGEDIQAGPSPPDGEEEG
;
A
#
# COMPACT_ATOMS: atom_id res chain seq x y z
N MET A 1 -14.21 -16.29 13.38
CA MET A 1 -14.28 -14.82 13.51
C MET A 1 -12.86 -14.31 13.56
N LEU A 2 -12.50 -13.44 12.63
CA LEU A 2 -11.21 -12.77 12.66
C LEU A 2 -11.37 -11.51 13.54
N ILE A 3 -10.45 -11.32 14.48
CA ILE A 3 -10.48 -10.19 15.41
C ILE A 3 -9.25 -9.34 15.08
N PRO A 4 -9.42 -8.10 14.61
CA PRO A 4 -8.28 -7.23 14.31
C PRO A 4 -7.59 -6.79 15.60
N GLU A 5 -6.30 -6.49 15.50
CA GLU A 5 -5.57 -5.88 16.60
C GLU A 5 -6.16 -4.49 16.92
N ALA A 6 -6.47 -4.23 18.20
CA ALA A 6 -7.10 -2.96 18.62
C ALA A 6 -6.26 -1.73 18.22
N TYR A 7 -4.93 -1.89 18.17
CA TYR A 7 -4.02 -0.85 17.71
C TYR A 7 -4.25 -0.48 16.24
N GLU A 8 -4.46 -1.47 15.36
CA GLU A 8 -4.70 -1.22 13.94
C GLU A 8 -6.11 -0.65 13.68
N VAL A 9 -7.09 -1.03 14.49
CA VAL A 9 -8.41 -0.36 14.47
C VAL A 9 -8.28 1.13 14.82
N LYS A 10 -7.49 1.46 15.85
CA LYS A 10 -7.23 2.86 16.21
C LYS A 10 -6.52 3.61 15.07
N ASN A 11 -5.50 3.01 14.46
CA ASN A 11 -4.79 3.59 13.32
C ASN A 11 -5.73 3.84 12.12
N ALA A 12 -6.62 2.88 11.84
CA ALA A 12 -7.60 2.97 10.77
C ALA A 12 -8.56 4.16 10.94
N LEU A 13 -9.08 4.34 12.16
CA LEU A 13 -9.94 5.48 12.50
C LEU A 13 -9.20 6.81 12.34
N GLN A 14 -7.93 6.89 12.78
CA GLN A 14 -7.13 8.10 12.61
C GLN A 14 -6.89 8.45 11.15
N VAL A 15 -6.60 7.47 10.29
CA VAL A 15 -6.46 7.70 8.85
C VAL A 15 -7.78 8.15 8.23
N LYS A 16 -8.90 7.51 8.58
CA LYS A 16 -10.24 7.94 8.15
C LYS A 16 -10.54 9.39 8.56
N MET A 17 -10.27 9.77 9.80
CA MET A 17 -10.45 11.14 10.29
C MET A 17 -9.63 12.15 9.49
N LYS A 18 -8.36 11.84 9.19
CA LYS A 18 -7.49 12.70 8.37
C LYS A 18 -8.01 12.85 6.93
N ASN A 19 -8.62 11.81 6.39
CA ASN A 19 -9.24 11.82 5.05
C ASN A 19 -10.67 12.39 5.04
N GLY A 20 -11.11 13.05 6.13
CA GLY A 20 -12.39 13.76 6.21
C GLY A 20 -13.59 12.91 6.61
N TYR A 21 -13.40 11.63 6.94
CA TYR A 21 -14.45 10.76 7.44
C TYR A 21 -14.68 10.99 8.94
N GLN A 22 -15.93 10.97 9.39
CA GLN A 22 -16.31 11.21 10.79
C GLN A 22 -16.69 9.92 11.53
N ASP A 23 -16.29 8.75 11.02
CA ASP A 23 -16.66 7.46 11.59
C ASP A 23 -16.01 7.28 12.97
N GLU A 24 -16.81 6.96 13.99
CA GLU A 24 -16.32 6.61 15.32
C GLU A 24 -15.96 5.13 15.45
N THR A 25 -16.39 4.31 14.49
CA THR A 25 -16.20 2.85 14.51
C THR A 25 -15.65 2.35 13.17
N PHE A 26 -14.89 1.26 13.23
CA PHE A 26 -14.38 0.58 12.05
C PHE A 26 -14.97 -0.84 12.01
N SER A 27 -15.65 -1.17 10.92
CA SER A 27 -16.25 -2.50 10.71
C SER A 27 -15.33 -3.34 9.85
N GLY A 28 -14.94 -4.52 10.34
CA GLY A 28 -14.06 -5.45 9.63
C GLY A 28 -12.59 -5.32 10.02
N ILE A 29 -11.72 -5.97 9.25
CA ILE A 29 -10.28 -5.97 9.46
C ILE A 29 -9.65 -4.83 8.65
N PRO A 30 -8.99 -3.85 9.28
CA PRO A 30 -8.36 -2.77 8.55
C PRO A 30 -7.17 -3.27 7.73
N VAL A 31 -7.09 -2.80 6.49
CA VAL A 31 -5.91 -2.88 5.64
C VAL A 31 -5.55 -1.50 5.12
N PHE A 32 -4.25 -1.23 5.06
CA PHE A 32 -3.67 0.05 4.69
C PHE A 32 -3.04 -0.03 3.30
N GLU A 33 -3.31 0.96 2.46
CA GLU A 33 -2.75 1.10 1.10
C GLU A 33 -2.10 2.48 0.96
N LEU A 34 -0.98 2.57 0.25
CA LEU A 34 -0.37 3.84 -0.14
C LEU A 34 -0.43 3.98 -1.67
N SER A 35 -0.98 5.09 -2.16
CA SER A 35 -1.37 5.23 -3.57
C SER A 35 -0.20 5.17 -4.57
N ASN A 36 1.03 5.45 -4.15
CA ASN A 36 2.22 5.41 -5.00
C ASN A 36 3.18 4.25 -4.66
N LEU A 37 2.76 3.29 -3.85
CA LEU A 37 3.58 2.11 -3.54
C LEU A 37 3.12 0.93 -4.38
N SER A 38 4.05 0.32 -5.09
CA SER A 38 3.77 -0.80 -6.00
C SER A 38 4.73 -1.95 -5.75
N LEU A 39 4.26 -3.18 -6.00
CA LEU A 39 5.09 -4.38 -5.96
C LEU A 39 5.34 -4.85 -7.40
N CYS A 40 6.60 -4.81 -7.83
CA CYS A 40 7.06 -5.25 -9.14
C CYS A 40 8.09 -6.37 -9.00
N ASP A 41 7.85 -7.54 -9.59
CA ASP A 41 8.76 -8.69 -9.53
C ASP A 41 9.28 -8.99 -8.11
N HIS A 42 8.40 -8.88 -7.12
CA HIS A 42 8.64 -9.04 -5.67
C HIS A 42 9.38 -7.89 -4.98
N TYR A 43 9.65 -6.80 -5.69
CA TYR A 43 10.29 -5.60 -5.17
C TYR A 43 9.32 -4.45 -5.02
N LEU A 44 9.38 -3.75 -3.88
CA LEU A 44 8.67 -2.50 -3.68
C LEU A 44 9.29 -1.38 -4.52
N ARG A 45 8.44 -0.56 -5.13
CA ARG A 45 8.79 0.62 -5.93
C ARG A 45 7.81 1.76 -5.68
N LEU A 46 8.28 2.99 -5.85
CA LEU A 46 7.45 4.21 -5.77
C LEU A 46 6.87 4.66 -7.12
N THR A 47 7.21 3.93 -8.19
CA THR A 47 6.75 4.15 -9.56
C THR A 47 6.32 2.80 -10.15
N ASP A 48 5.37 2.86 -11.08
CA ASP A 48 4.89 1.74 -11.89
C ASP A 48 5.63 1.61 -13.24
N GLU A 49 6.49 2.57 -13.57
CA GLU A 49 7.23 2.59 -14.83
C GLU A 49 8.09 1.33 -15.03
N GLY A 50 7.96 0.74 -16.22
CA GLY A 50 8.70 -0.46 -16.62
C GLY A 50 8.22 -1.76 -15.95
N CYS A 51 7.10 -1.74 -15.21
CA CYS A 51 6.57 -2.94 -14.55
C CYS A 51 5.32 -3.52 -15.23
N LEU A 52 5.45 -4.69 -15.87
CA LEU A 52 4.29 -5.35 -16.49
C LEU A 52 3.45 -6.19 -15.51
N ASN A 53 4.04 -6.65 -14.40
CA ASN A 53 3.39 -7.50 -13.39
C ASN A 53 3.16 -6.75 -12.07
N GLN A 54 2.82 -5.47 -12.16
CA GLN A 54 2.60 -4.62 -11.01
C GLN A 54 1.43 -5.14 -10.17
N ARG A 55 1.67 -5.27 -8.87
CA ARG A 55 0.64 -5.54 -7.87
C ARG A 55 0.57 -4.41 -6.87
N ARG A 56 -0.62 -4.21 -6.29
CA ARG A 56 -0.85 -3.19 -5.25
C ARG A 56 -0.67 -3.82 -3.87
N PRO A 57 0.42 -3.51 -3.15
CA PRO A 57 0.61 -4.04 -1.81
C PRO A 57 -0.39 -3.38 -0.83
N VAL A 58 -1.06 -4.21 -0.04
CA VAL A 58 -1.91 -3.78 1.08
C VAL A 58 -1.40 -4.43 2.36
N PHE A 59 -1.42 -3.68 3.45
CA PHE A 59 -0.77 -4.07 4.70
C PHE A 59 -1.79 -4.17 5.82
N PHE A 60 -1.70 -5.18 6.68
CA PHE A 60 -2.54 -5.28 7.88
C PHE A 60 -2.06 -4.39 9.03
N LYS A 61 -0.80 -3.94 8.99
CA LYS A 61 -0.21 -3.04 9.97
C LYS A 61 0.21 -1.75 9.30
N LYS A 62 -0.21 -0.60 9.85
CA LYS A 62 0.22 0.71 9.35
C LYS A 62 1.75 0.85 9.38
N GLU A 63 2.39 0.32 10.43
CA GLU A 63 3.85 0.37 10.59
C GLU A 63 4.59 -0.38 9.46
N ASP A 64 4.07 -1.52 9.00
CA ASP A 64 4.70 -2.30 7.94
C ASP A 64 4.62 -1.58 6.59
N LEU A 65 3.52 -0.86 6.32
CA LEU A 65 3.40 0.03 5.17
C LEU A 65 4.45 1.15 5.23
N GLU A 66 4.59 1.79 6.38
CA GLU A 66 5.53 2.92 6.57
C GLU A 66 6.99 2.48 6.39
N LYS A 67 7.38 1.33 6.97
CA LYS A 67 8.70 0.74 6.77
C LYS A 67 8.96 0.40 5.30
N SER A 68 7.97 -0.20 4.64
CA SER A 68 8.03 -0.56 3.23
C SER A 68 8.22 0.67 2.33
N TYR A 69 7.49 1.75 2.62
CA TYR A 69 7.66 3.03 1.94
C TYR A 69 9.07 3.61 2.13
N VAL A 70 9.59 3.63 3.36
CA VAL A 70 10.94 4.13 3.65
C VAL A 70 12.00 3.34 2.87
N LYS A 71 11.87 2.01 2.80
CA LYS A 71 12.76 1.15 2.00
C LYS A 71 12.67 1.47 0.51
N ALA A 72 11.46 1.53 -0.04
CA ALA A 72 11.24 1.85 -1.45
C ALA A 72 11.82 3.21 -1.84
N ARG A 73 11.65 4.21 -0.96
CA ARG A 73 12.21 5.55 -1.13
C ARG A 73 13.73 5.58 -1.08
N ALA A 74 14.35 4.80 -0.19
CA ALA A 74 15.80 4.71 -0.11
C ALA A 74 16.41 4.09 -1.38
N ALA A 75 15.72 3.13 -1.99
CA ALA A 75 16.15 2.46 -3.21
C ALA A 75 15.98 3.32 -4.48
N SER A 76 15.16 4.37 -4.45
CA SER A 76 14.83 5.17 -5.64
C SER A 76 15.82 6.29 -5.99
N HIS A 77 17.02 6.31 -5.38
CA HIS A 77 18.25 7.01 -5.76
C HIS A 77 18.21 8.44 -6.38
N GLY A 78 17.20 9.27 -6.13
CA GLY A 78 17.27 10.67 -6.56
C GLY A 78 15.97 11.35 -6.92
N GLU A 79 14.84 10.65 -6.94
CA GLU A 79 13.58 11.37 -6.87
C GLU A 79 13.52 12.08 -5.51
N LYS A 80 13.69 13.40 -5.57
CA LYS A 80 13.11 14.34 -4.62
C LYS A 80 11.59 14.18 -4.70
N SER A 81 11.06 12.99 -4.41
CA SER A 81 9.67 12.83 -4.06
C SER A 81 9.50 13.87 -2.97
N LYS A 82 8.67 14.89 -3.24
CA LYS A 82 8.28 15.90 -2.25
C LYS A 82 8.12 15.19 -0.91
N LEU A 83 8.39 15.87 0.19
CA LEU A 83 7.93 15.40 1.49
C LEU A 83 6.41 15.23 1.37
N ILE A 84 5.99 14.04 0.93
CA ILE A 84 4.62 13.62 0.85
C ILE A 84 4.30 13.42 2.32
N ASP A 85 3.33 14.18 2.80
CA ASP A 85 2.64 13.77 4.00
C ASP A 85 2.00 12.41 3.66
N ILE A 86 2.75 11.35 3.92
CA ILE A 86 2.34 9.99 3.57
C ILE A 86 1.04 9.66 4.28
N GLU A 87 0.78 10.26 5.45
CA GLU A 87 -0.44 10.05 6.20
C GLU A 87 -1.68 10.55 5.44
N ALA A 88 -1.54 11.61 4.65
CA ALA A 88 -2.60 12.11 3.77
C ALA A 88 -2.83 11.24 2.52
N HIS A 89 -1.93 10.31 2.22
CA HIS A 89 -1.99 9.44 1.04
C HIS A 89 -2.23 7.97 1.39
N ILE A 90 -2.21 7.62 2.68
CA ILE A 90 -2.62 6.32 3.18
C ILE A 90 -4.15 6.25 3.13
N LYS A 91 -4.65 5.19 2.52
CA LYS A 91 -6.06 4.81 2.52
C LYS A 91 -6.25 3.58 3.38
N VAL A 92 -7.48 3.41 3.87
CA VAL A 92 -7.88 2.25 4.67
C VAL A 92 -9.12 1.63 4.08
N PHE A 93 -9.11 0.31 4.01
CA PHE A 93 -10.23 -0.52 3.55
C PHE A 93 -10.47 -1.64 4.56
N ALA A 94 -11.68 -2.22 4.54
CA ALA A 94 -11.94 -3.46 5.25
C ALA A 94 -11.56 -4.65 4.35
N LEU A 95 -10.86 -5.65 4.90
CA LEU A 95 -10.50 -6.87 4.19
C LEU A 95 -11.73 -7.55 3.58
N GLU A 96 -12.83 -7.56 4.33
CA GLU A 96 -14.10 -8.14 3.94
C GLU A 96 -14.67 -7.49 2.68
N ASP A 97 -14.59 -6.16 2.57
CA ASP A 97 -15.07 -5.41 1.41
C ASP A 97 -14.22 -5.72 0.16
N ILE A 98 -12.90 -5.88 0.34
CA ILE A 98 -11.98 -6.27 -0.73
C ILE A 98 -12.32 -7.68 -1.24
N ILE A 99 -12.41 -8.66 -0.33
CA ILE A 99 -12.72 -10.05 -0.69
C ILE A 99 -14.11 -10.13 -1.35
N GLN A 100 -15.09 -9.37 -0.85
CA GLN A 100 -16.42 -9.32 -1.45
C GLN A 100 -16.37 -8.75 -2.86
N SER A 101 -15.63 -7.66 -3.07
CA SER A 101 -15.44 -7.04 -4.39
C SER A 101 -14.77 -7.98 -5.39
N MET A 102 -13.80 -8.80 -4.95
CA MET A 102 -13.17 -9.83 -5.80
C MET A 102 -14.15 -10.94 -6.19
N LYS A 103 -15.04 -11.34 -5.28
CA LYS A 103 -16.06 -12.38 -5.55
C LYS A 103 -17.11 -11.90 -6.53
N ASP A 104 -17.56 -10.66 -6.37
CA ASP A 104 -18.67 -10.11 -7.13
C ASP A 104 -18.28 -9.67 -8.54
N ASN A 105 -16.99 -9.41 -8.79
CA ASN A 105 -16.53 -8.89 -10.07
C ASN A 105 -15.18 -9.49 -10.53
N SER A 106 -15.20 -10.20 -11.66
CA SER A 106 -13.99 -10.76 -12.29
C SER A 106 -13.04 -9.70 -12.86
N THR A 107 -13.50 -8.46 -13.03
CA THR A 107 -12.67 -7.29 -13.41
C THR A 107 -12.51 -6.30 -12.25
N SER A 108 -12.73 -6.75 -11.01
CA SER A 108 -12.52 -5.93 -9.82
C SER A 108 -11.13 -5.31 -9.82
N GLU A 109 -11.05 -4.03 -9.46
CA GLU A 109 -9.77 -3.36 -9.25
C GLU A 109 -8.91 -4.16 -8.26
N TRP A 110 -9.54 -4.85 -7.30
CA TRP A 110 -8.88 -5.61 -6.25
C TRP A 110 -8.17 -6.88 -6.74
N ASN A 111 -8.35 -7.30 -8.00
CA ASN A 111 -7.75 -8.55 -8.50
C ASN A 111 -6.22 -8.50 -8.66
N ASN A 112 -5.60 -7.31 -8.56
CA ASN A 112 -4.15 -7.13 -8.62
C ASN A 112 -3.50 -6.82 -7.25
N VAL A 113 -4.20 -7.03 -6.13
CA VAL A 113 -3.61 -6.75 -4.81
C VAL A 113 -2.68 -7.85 -4.33
N PHE A 114 -1.70 -7.45 -3.51
CA PHE A 114 -0.82 -8.33 -2.76
C PHE A 114 -1.01 -8.05 -1.28
N PHE A 115 -1.49 -9.04 -0.52
CA PHE A 115 -1.61 -8.92 0.93
C PHE A 115 -0.27 -9.17 1.60
N ALA A 116 0.35 -8.12 2.13
CA ALA A 116 1.56 -8.22 2.91
C ALA A 116 1.22 -8.76 4.30
N TYR A 117 1.79 -9.91 4.70
CA TYR A 117 1.51 -10.45 6.03
C TYR A 117 2.20 -9.60 7.11
N PRO A 118 1.65 -9.53 8.34
CA PRO A 118 2.26 -8.76 9.41
C PRO A 118 3.72 -9.16 9.67
N GLY A 119 4.63 -8.19 9.66
CA GLY A 119 6.06 -8.40 9.83
C GLY A 119 6.79 -8.92 8.59
N GLU A 120 6.14 -8.99 7.43
CA GLU A 120 6.79 -9.32 6.16
C GLU A 120 7.85 -8.29 5.78
N ASP A 121 9.07 -8.74 5.53
CA ASP A 121 10.14 -7.89 4.99
C ASP A 121 10.20 -7.99 3.46
N ILE A 122 9.41 -7.15 2.79
CA ILE A 122 9.45 -7.02 1.34
C ILE A 122 10.65 -6.15 0.94
N GLN A 123 11.47 -6.68 0.03
CA GLN A 123 12.64 -5.97 -0.47
C GLN A 123 12.22 -4.81 -1.38
N ALA A 124 13.02 -3.74 -1.40
CA ALA A 124 12.88 -2.65 -2.35
C ALA A 124 13.82 -2.86 -3.54
N GLY A 125 13.32 -2.58 -4.75
CA GLY A 125 14.08 -2.75 -5.98
C GLY A 125 14.71 -1.42 -6.42
N PRO A 126 15.82 -1.46 -7.18
CA PRO A 126 16.35 -0.24 -7.80
C PRO A 126 15.29 0.35 -8.75
N SER A 127 15.26 1.68 -8.86
CA SER A 127 14.57 2.34 -9.98
C SER A 127 15.06 1.74 -11.30
N PRO A 128 14.22 1.66 -12.35
CA PRO A 128 14.71 1.39 -13.69
C PRO A 128 15.91 2.32 -13.99
N PRO A 129 16.99 1.84 -14.64
CA PRO A 129 18.03 2.75 -15.10
C PRO A 129 17.38 3.79 -16.02
N ASP A 130 17.69 5.07 -15.80
CA ASP A 130 17.31 6.15 -16.72
C ASP A 130 17.66 5.68 -18.13
N GLY A 131 16.66 5.70 -19.03
CA GLY A 131 16.81 5.18 -20.38
C GLY A 131 18.09 5.73 -21.01
N GLU A 132 18.93 4.83 -21.53
CA GLU A 132 20.02 5.22 -22.42
C GLU A 132 19.40 6.07 -23.53
N GLU A 133 19.73 7.37 -23.57
CA GLU A 133 19.48 8.20 -24.75
C GLU A 133 20.19 7.50 -25.92
N GLU A 134 19.41 6.83 -26.78
CA GLU A 134 19.93 6.33 -28.05
C GLU A 134 20.47 7.53 -28.84
N GLY A 135 21.79 7.53 -29.03
CA GLY A 135 22.52 8.53 -29.83
C GLY A 135 22.43 8.32 -31.33
#